data_AF-A0A3P3Z512-F1
#
_entry.id   AF-A0A3P3Z512-F1
#
_cell.length_a   1.000
_cell.length_b   1.000
_cell.length_c   1.000
_cell.angle_alpha   90.00
_cell.angle_beta   90.00
_cell.angle_gamma   90.00
#
_symmetry.space_group_name_H-M   'P 1'
#
loop_
_entity.id
_entity.type
_entity.pdbx_description
1 polymer ?
#
loop_
_entity_poly.entity_id
_entity_poly.type
_entity_poly.pdbx_seq_one_letter_code
_entity_poly.pdbx_strand_id
1 'polypeptide(L)'
;MRDCCCGARVAAIGDGGNDVSMTQAVNVWIGIEGVEGSQASMAADFSITKFSHSLRLIMWHGRNSYRRTCRLSQLIMHRDIAYSIVLAVFSVLFAGTTMSVFNGYLLMGYTTIFRVAPAFALVLDEDFNESDVHEYPFLYKDLVKSYSTNIRTFLEWMWVSFFQGGVMMLMALLLFKSEKFQIVTIAYMSLPITELIIVGATAHLRIIWQERRARFFLFVCSEVMKLLMYFLAALMLSDTLYRDFFFSWRCW
;
A
#
# COMPACT_ATOMS: atom_id res chain seq x y z
N MET A 1 14.12 7.70 15.00
CA MET A 1 13.99 6.41 15.72
C MET A 1 14.88 6.51 16.94
N ARG A 2 14.37 6.18 18.14
CA ARG A 2 15.20 6.16 19.35
C ARG A 2 16.12 4.93 19.26
N ASP A 3 17.44 5.14 19.32
CA ASP A 3 18.43 4.08 19.15
C ASP A 3 18.47 3.22 20.42
N CYS A 4 17.89 2.02 20.33
CA CYS A 4 18.02 1.01 21.37
C CYS A 4 19.29 0.20 21.09
N CYS A 5 20.20 0.11 22.07
CA CYS A 5 21.54 -0.49 21.91
C CYS A 5 21.56 -1.96 21.46
N CYS A 6 20.42 -2.67 21.48
CA CYS A 6 20.37 -4.12 21.39
C CYS A 6 20.07 -4.68 19.99
N GLY A 7 19.79 -3.84 18.98
CA GLY A 7 19.32 -4.30 17.66
C GLY A 7 17.95 -5.01 17.67
N ALA A 8 17.35 -5.16 18.85
CA ALA A 8 16.01 -5.69 19.07
C ALA A 8 15.00 -4.53 19.23
N ARG A 9 13.73 -4.78 18.88
CA ARG A 9 12.65 -3.83 19.14
C ARG A 9 12.20 -3.96 20.58
N VAL A 10 12.36 -2.90 21.36
CA VAL A 10 12.03 -2.87 22.79
C VAL A 10 10.83 -1.97 23.03
N ALA A 11 9.86 -2.48 23.79
CA ALA A 11 8.76 -1.70 24.34
C ALA A 11 8.84 -1.75 25.88
N ALA A 12 8.63 -0.62 26.54
CA ALA A 12 8.52 -0.55 28.00
C ALA A 12 7.20 0.07 28.43
N ILE A 13 6.75 -0.31 29.62
CA ILE A 13 5.48 0.09 30.21
C ILE A 13 5.74 0.63 31.62
N GLY A 14 5.15 1.77 31.99
CA GLY A 14 5.26 2.33 33.34
C GLY A 14 4.19 3.36 33.65
N ASP A 15 4.02 3.65 34.94
CA ASP A 15 3.04 4.59 35.51
C ASP A 15 3.70 5.83 36.16
N GLY A 16 5.01 5.76 36.45
CA GLY A 16 5.75 6.76 37.21
C GLY A 16 6.55 7.77 36.37
N GLY A 17 6.67 9.00 36.91
CA GLY A 17 7.53 10.05 36.35
C GLY A 17 9.04 9.82 36.54
N ASN A 18 9.46 8.77 37.27
CA ASN A 18 10.88 8.42 37.44
C ASN A 18 11.47 7.65 36.24
N ASP A 19 10.62 7.25 35.28
CA ASP A 19 10.99 6.41 34.14
C ASP A 19 11.40 7.23 32.90
N VAL A 20 11.83 8.49 33.08
CA VAL A 20 12.24 9.37 31.97
C VAL A 20 13.43 8.79 31.20
N SER A 21 14.40 8.20 31.91
CA SER A 21 15.55 7.55 31.29
C SER A 21 15.14 6.28 30.54
N MET A 22 14.19 5.51 31.07
CA MET A 22 13.62 4.34 30.40
C MET A 22 12.83 4.73 29.14
N THR A 23 12.07 5.82 29.19
CA THR A 23 11.30 6.37 28.06
C THR A 23 12.19 6.67 26.86
N GLN A 24 13.38 7.22 27.10
CA GLN A 24 14.32 7.58 26.02
C GLN A 24 15.06 6.37 25.45
N ALA A 25 15.20 5.29 26.22
CA ALA A 25 15.98 4.10 25.83
C ALA A 25 15.19 3.07 25.01
N VAL A 26 13.86 3.16 24.95
CA VAL A 26 12.99 2.20 24.26
C VAL A 26 12.46 2.71 22.92
N ASN A 27 12.07 1.79 22.03
CA ASN A 27 11.49 2.17 20.74
C ASN A 27 10.02 2.57 20.84
N VAL A 28 9.30 2.00 21.80
CA VAL A 28 7.88 2.30 22.08
C VAL A 28 7.70 2.41 23.60
N TRP A 29 7.19 3.54 24.06
CA TRP A 29 6.86 3.78 25.46
C TRP A 29 5.33 3.77 25.66
N ILE A 30 4.85 2.92 26.57
CA ILE A 30 3.42 2.79 26.90
C ILE A 30 3.22 3.26 28.35
N GLY A 31 2.51 4.37 28.54
CA GLY A 31 2.26 4.96 29.84
C GLY A 31 0.93 4.49 30.41
N ILE A 32 0.92 4.12 31.69
CA ILE A 32 -0.31 3.82 32.43
C ILE A 32 -0.78 5.09 33.14
N GLU A 33 -2.06 5.43 33.01
CA GLU A 33 -2.67 6.54 33.73
C GLU A 33 -2.77 6.21 35.23
N GLY A 34 -1.92 6.87 36.02
CA GLY A 34 -1.93 6.82 37.48
C GLY A 34 -3.00 7.74 38.07
N VAL A 35 -3.54 7.35 39.23
CA VAL A 35 -4.55 8.14 39.98
C VAL A 35 -3.91 9.40 40.59
N GLU A 36 -2.63 9.35 40.94
CA GLU A 36 -1.90 10.42 41.65
C GLU A 36 -1.08 11.32 40.70
N GLY A 37 -0.90 10.91 39.44
CA GLY A 37 -0.16 11.68 38.44
C GLY A 37 -0.06 10.96 37.10
N SER A 38 -0.28 11.69 36.00
CA SER A 38 -0.26 11.18 34.63
C SER A 38 1.05 11.45 33.89
N GLN A 39 2.16 11.68 34.61
CA GLN A 39 3.43 12.09 34.01
C GLN A 39 3.99 11.04 33.03
N ALA A 40 3.92 9.75 33.37
CA ALA A 40 4.33 8.67 32.48
C ALA A 40 3.45 8.57 31.22
N SER A 41 2.14 8.77 31.38
CA SER A 41 1.14 8.78 30.30
C SER A 41 1.31 9.97 29.34
N MET A 42 1.56 11.18 29.87
CA MET A 42 1.78 12.38 29.05
C MET A 42 3.04 12.30 28.18
N ALA A 43 4.06 11.58 28.65
CA ALA A 43 5.30 11.36 27.91
C ALA A 43 5.28 10.09 27.03
N ALA A 44 4.19 9.33 27.03
CA ALA A 44 4.07 8.06 26.31
C ALA A 44 3.64 8.19 24.85
N ASP A 45 4.12 7.25 24.02
CA ASP A 45 3.65 7.08 22.65
C ASP A 45 2.20 6.54 22.66
N PHE A 46 1.86 5.73 23.66
CA PHE A 46 0.50 5.26 23.92
C PHE A 46 0.15 5.39 25.41
N SER A 47 -0.99 6.02 25.71
CA SER A 47 -1.58 6.04 27.05
C SER A 47 -2.63 4.93 27.20
N ILE A 48 -2.57 4.18 28.30
CA ILE A 48 -3.55 3.17 28.66
C ILE A 48 -4.01 3.35 30.10
N THR A 49 -5.24 2.98 30.40
CA THR A 49 -5.80 3.11 31.75
C THR A 49 -5.45 1.94 32.68
N LYS A 50 -5.19 0.75 32.11
CA LYS A 50 -4.90 -0.49 32.86
C LYS A 50 -3.86 -1.31 32.13
N PHE A 51 -2.98 -1.99 32.88
CA PHE A 51 -1.97 -2.89 32.32
C PHE A 51 -2.57 -4.00 31.44
N SER A 52 -3.79 -4.45 31.70
CA SER A 52 -4.48 -5.45 30.88
C SER A 52 -4.71 -4.99 29.43
N HIS A 53 -4.83 -3.69 29.18
CA HIS A 53 -5.01 -3.15 27.84
C HIS A 53 -3.72 -3.22 27.00
N SER A 54 -2.54 -3.32 27.62
CA SER A 54 -1.26 -3.49 26.92
C SER A 54 -1.26 -4.74 26.03
N LEU A 55 -1.88 -5.83 26.50
CA LEU A 55 -1.97 -7.08 25.74
C LEU A 55 -2.75 -6.87 24.44
N ARG A 56 -3.92 -6.22 24.51
CA ARG A 56 -4.75 -5.89 23.35
C ARG A 56 -4.04 -4.92 22.41
N LEU A 57 -3.32 -3.93 22.95
CA LEU A 57 -2.57 -2.97 22.16
C LEU A 57 -1.48 -3.66 21.32
N ILE A 58 -0.64 -4.49 21.96
CA ILE A 58 0.49 -5.12 21.29
C ILE A 58 0.03 -6.24 20.35
N MET A 59 -0.84 -7.15 20.82
CA MET A 59 -1.20 -8.35 20.09
C MET A 59 -2.12 -8.07 18.89
N TRP A 60 -3.12 -7.20 19.07
CA TRP A 60 -4.09 -6.88 18.02
C TRP A 60 -3.64 -5.67 17.18
N HIS A 61 -3.51 -4.50 17.81
CA HIS A 61 -3.20 -3.26 17.08
C HIS A 61 -1.78 -3.28 16.52
N GLY A 62 -0.80 -3.76 17.28
CA GLY A 62 0.59 -3.90 16.83
C GLY A 62 0.74 -4.82 15.62
N ARG A 63 0.11 -6.01 15.66
CA ARG A 63 0.09 -6.96 14.54
C ARG A 63 -0.55 -6.35 13.29
N ASN A 64 -1.74 -5.77 13.43
CA ASN A 64 -2.48 -5.20 12.31
C ASN A 64 -1.71 -4.04 11.69
N SER A 65 -1.17 -3.13 12.52
CA SER A 65 -0.35 -2.01 12.06
C SER A 65 0.88 -2.48 11.28
N TYR A 66 1.61 -3.48 11.79
CA TYR A 66 2.79 -4.03 11.11
C TYR A 66 2.43 -4.67 9.77
N ARG A 67 1.43 -5.57 9.72
CA ARG A 67 1.05 -6.25 8.47
C ARG A 67 0.51 -5.28 7.42
N ARG A 68 -0.35 -4.34 7.81
CA ARG A 68 -0.89 -3.31 6.92
C ARG A 68 0.23 -2.47 6.31
N THR A 69 1.19 -2.05 7.12
CA THR A 69 2.34 -1.26 6.67
C THR A 69 3.24 -2.05 5.72
N CYS A 70 3.49 -3.34 6.00
CA CYS A 70 4.29 -4.19 5.12
C CYS A 70 3.63 -4.38 3.75
N ARG A 71 2.34 -4.75 3.72
CA ARG A 71 1.60 -4.94 2.46
C ARG A 71 1.48 -3.64 1.68
N LEU A 72 1.18 -2.53 2.36
CA LEU A 72 1.12 -1.21 1.74
C LEU A 72 2.46 -0.82 1.12
N SER A 73 3.55 -1.03 1.85
CA SER A 73 4.91 -0.74 1.35
C SER A 73 5.24 -1.57 0.10
N GLN A 74 4.93 -2.87 0.11
CA GLN A 74 5.15 -3.76 -1.03
C GLN A 74 4.36 -3.32 -2.27
N LEU A 75 3.09 -2.95 -2.08
CA LEU A 75 2.22 -2.46 -3.16
C LEU A 75 2.75 -1.15 -3.76
N ILE A 76 3.18 -0.21 -2.90
CA ILE A 76 3.75 1.08 -3.33
C ILE A 76 5.06 0.85 -4.11
N MET A 77 5.96 0.02 -3.58
CA MET A 77 7.22 -0.29 -4.27
C MET A 77 6.98 -0.95 -5.62
N HIS A 78 6.11 -1.94 -5.67
CA HIS A 78 5.80 -2.67 -6.91
C HIS A 78 5.28 -1.74 -8.02
N ARG A 79 4.26 -0.92 -7.71
CA ARG A 79 3.65 -0.02 -8.70
C ARG A 79 4.61 1.08 -9.17
N ASP A 80 5.45 1.61 -8.27
CA ASP A 80 6.35 2.71 -8.61
C ASP A 80 7.55 2.20 -9.43
N ILE A 81 8.04 0.98 -9.15
CA ILE A 81 9.06 0.32 -9.99
C ILE A 81 8.50 0.05 -11.39
N ALA A 82 7.30 -0.55 -11.50
CA ALA A 82 6.70 -0.84 -12.79
C ALA A 82 6.50 0.44 -13.64
N TYR A 83 6.01 1.52 -13.02
CA TYR A 83 5.87 2.82 -13.66
C TYR A 83 7.21 3.42 -14.10
N SER A 84 8.24 3.32 -13.25
CA SER A 84 9.58 3.82 -13.56
C SER A 84 10.18 3.11 -14.77
N ILE A 85 9.92 1.81 -14.94
CA ILE A 85 10.39 1.02 -16.08
C ILE A 85 9.70 1.45 -17.36
N VAL A 86 8.37 1.64 -17.34
CA VAL A 86 7.64 2.17 -18.49
C VAL A 86 8.22 3.52 -18.92
N LEU A 87 8.46 4.42 -17.96
CA LEU A 87 9.03 5.73 -18.24
C LEU A 87 10.46 5.65 -18.78
N ALA A 88 11.29 4.77 -18.22
CA ALA A 88 12.67 4.56 -18.66
C ALA A 88 12.74 4.04 -20.09
N VAL A 89 11.95 3.00 -20.43
CA VAL A 89 11.90 2.47 -21.80
C VAL A 89 11.33 3.51 -22.76
N PHE A 90 10.34 4.29 -22.34
CA PHE A 90 9.78 5.36 -23.15
C PHE A 90 10.85 6.41 -23.46
N SER A 91 11.60 6.86 -22.45
CA SER A 91 12.69 7.82 -22.63
C SER A 91 13.74 7.31 -23.63
N VAL A 92 14.07 6.01 -23.60
CA VAL A 92 15.02 5.41 -24.55
C VAL A 92 14.47 5.42 -25.99
N LEU A 93 13.18 5.14 -26.19
CA LEU A 93 12.55 5.12 -27.51
C LEU A 93 12.53 6.49 -28.21
N PHE A 94 12.53 7.58 -27.44
CA PHE A 94 12.53 8.96 -27.94
C PHE A 94 13.91 9.62 -27.81
N ALA A 95 14.98 8.85 -28.02
CA ALA A 95 16.37 9.33 -28.04
C ALA A 95 16.80 10.06 -26.76
N GLY A 96 16.27 9.67 -25.60
CA GLY A 96 16.60 10.27 -24.31
C GLY A 96 15.89 11.60 -24.03
N THR A 97 14.92 12.01 -24.85
CA THR A 97 14.13 13.21 -24.56
C THR A 97 13.23 13.00 -23.35
N THR A 98 13.33 13.91 -22.38
CA THR A 98 12.45 14.01 -21.21
C THR A 98 11.14 14.69 -21.58
N MET A 99 10.41 14.14 -22.56
CA MET A 99 9.01 14.53 -22.70
C MET A 99 8.26 14.02 -21.48
N SER A 100 7.57 14.92 -20.77
CA SER A 100 6.59 14.47 -19.79
C SER A 100 5.55 13.70 -20.57
N VAL A 101 5.52 12.39 -20.32
CA VAL A 101 4.50 11.46 -20.77
C VAL A 101 3.08 11.96 -20.39
N PHE A 102 2.95 12.98 -19.53
CA PHE A 102 1.69 13.40 -18.98
C PHE A 102 1.40 14.88 -19.22
N ASN A 103 0.12 15.18 -19.43
CA ASN A 103 -0.43 16.49 -19.10
C ASN A 103 -0.53 16.60 -17.57
N GLY A 104 0.00 17.69 -16.99
CA GLY A 104 0.21 17.81 -15.53
C GLY A 104 -1.03 17.52 -14.68
N TYR A 105 -2.21 17.87 -15.18
CA TYR A 105 -3.48 17.62 -14.49
C TYR A 105 -3.85 16.13 -14.38
N LEU A 106 -3.61 15.33 -15.42
CA LEU A 106 -3.87 13.88 -15.42
C LEU A 106 -2.87 13.14 -14.53
N LEU A 107 -1.60 13.55 -14.54
CA LEU A 107 -0.59 12.99 -13.64
C LEU A 107 -0.94 13.26 -12.18
N MET A 108 -1.36 14.50 -11.86
CA MET A 108 -1.70 14.91 -10.51
C MET A 108 -2.96 14.19 -10.00
N GLY A 109 -3.97 14.01 -10.85
CA GLY A 109 -5.14 13.18 -10.52
C GLY A 109 -4.78 11.71 -10.27
N TYR A 110 -3.85 11.17 -11.06
CA TYR A 110 -3.36 9.79 -10.92
C TYR A 110 -2.62 9.50 -9.63
N THR A 111 -1.65 10.34 -9.32
CA THR A 111 -0.79 10.12 -8.16
C THR A 111 -1.55 10.33 -6.85
N THR A 112 -2.60 11.14 -6.86
CA THR A 112 -3.27 11.59 -5.63
C THR A 112 -4.59 10.88 -5.35
N ILE A 113 -5.50 10.77 -6.33
CA ILE A 113 -6.86 10.26 -6.08
C ILE A 113 -6.97 8.79 -6.45
N PHE A 114 -6.48 8.42 -7.65
CA PHE A 114 -6.62 7.06 -8.18
C PHE A 114 -5.79 6.02 -7.42
N ARG A 115 -4.60 6.40 -6.95
CA ARG A 115 -3.67 5.50 -6.23
C ARG A 115 -3.97 5.30 -4.74
N VAL A 116 -4.75 6.20 -4.15
CA VAL A 116 -4.91 6.27 -2.68
C VAL A 116 -6.12 5.46 -2.22
N ALA A 117 -7.20 5.40 -3.02
CA ALA A 117 -8.39 4.60 -2.72
C ALA A 117 -8.10 3.09 -2.47
N PRO A 118 -7.40 2.36 -3.36
CA PRO A 118 -7.12 0.94 -3.13
C PRO A 118 -6.12 0.71 -1.98
N ALA A 119 -5.19 1.64 -1.79
CA ALA A 119 -4.26 1.63 -0.65
C ALA A 119 -5.00 1.75 0.69
N PHE A 120 -6.01 2.62 0.78
CA PHE A 120 -6.84 2.75 1.98
C PHE A 120 -7.67 1.50 2.25
N ALA A 121 -8.26 0.89 1.23
CA ALA A 121 -9.02 -0.36 1.42
C ALA A 121 -8.13 -1.51 1.94
N LEU A 122 -6.89 -1.60 1.45
CA LEU A 122 -5.90 -2.57 1.91
C LEU A 122 -5.44 -2.31 3.36
N VAL A 123 -5.38 -1.04 3.80
CA VAL A 123 -5.07 -0.66 5.19
C VAL A 123 -6.24 -0.96 6.14
N LEU A 124 -7.48 -0.96 5.67
CA LEU A 124 -8.65 -1.30 6.50
C LEU A 124 -8.86 -2.82 6.64
N ASP A 125 -8.10 -3.62 5.91
CA ASP A 125 -8.18 -5.06 5.99
C ASP A 125 -7.61 -5.59 7.33
N GLU A 126 -8.21 -6.65 7.85
CA GLU A 126 -7.68 -7.37 9.02
C GLU A 126 -7.77 -8.86 8.76
N ASP A 127 -6.66 -9.55 9.04
CA ASP A 127 -6.53 -10.97 8.73
C ASP A 127 -7.30 -11.88 9.69
N PHE A 128 -7.51 -11.46 10.94
CA PHE A 128 -8.12 -12.27 12.01
C PHE A 128 -9.20 -11.47 12.74
N ASN A 129 -10.08 -12.10 13.52
CA ASN A 129 -10.94 -11.37 14.44
C ASN A 129 -10.22 -11.13 15.76
N GLU A 130 -10.67 -10.15 16.52
CA GLU A 130 -10.01 -9.76 17.77
C GLU A 130 -10.01 -10.88 18.81
N SER A 131 -11.11 -11.66 18.85
CA SER A 131 -11.26 -12.85 19.70
C SER A 131 -10.12 -13.86 19.50
N ASP A 132 -9.76 -14.10 18.24
CA ASP A 132 -8.89 -15.21 17.86
C ASP A 132 -7.43 -14.94 18.22
N VAL A 133 -7.06 -13.66 18.29
CA VAL A 133 -5.70 -13.22 18.64
C VAL A 133 -5.39 -13.44 20.12
N HIS A 134 -6.40 -13.39 20.98
CA HIS A 134 -6.23 -13.70 22.41
C HIS A 134 -6.13 -15.20 22.67
N GLU A 135 -6.84 -16.02 21.88
CA GLU A 135 -6.83 -17.48 22.01
C GLU A 135 -5.55 -18.12 21.45
N TYR A 136 -4.96 -17.51 20.41
CA TYR A 136 -3.80 -18.06 19.70
C TYR A 136 -2.58 -17.10 19.69
N PRO A 137 -1.87 -16.94 20.81
CA PRO A 137 -0.73 -16.02 20.91
C PRO A 137 0.47 -16.43 20.05
N PHE A 138 0.54 -17.68 19.59
CA PHE A 138 1.60 -18.14 18.70
C PHE A 138 1.59 -17.42 17.34
N LEU A 139 0.44 -16.89 16.90
CA LEU A 139 0.32 -16.10 15.67
C LEU A 139 1.25 -14.89 15.68
N TYR A 140 1.58 -14.34 16.85
CA TYR A 140 2.48 -13.19 16.97
C TYR A 140 3.95 -13.55 16.66
N LYS A 141 4.36 -14.81 16.84
CA LYS A 141 5.75 -15.25 16.59
C LYS A 141 6.16 -15.08 15.13
N ASP A 142 5.21 -15.16 14.20
CA ASP A 142 5.46 -14.95 12.77
C ASP A 142 5.90 -13.51 12.47
N LEU A 143 5.45 -12.53 13.25
CA LEU A 143 5.80 -11.12 13.10
C LEU A 143 7.22 -10.85 13.61
N VAL A 144 7.61 -11.50 14.70
CA VAL A 144 8.93 -11.33 15.34
C VAL A 144 10.05 -11.82 14.41
N LYS A 145 9.79 -12.85 13.60
CA LYS A 145 10.76 -13.37 12.63
C LYS A 145 10.90 -12.52 11.35
N SER A 146 10.26 -11.35 11.24
CA SER A 146 10.39 -10.39 10.12
C SER A 146 10.17 -10.99 8.71
N TYR A 147 9.47 -12.12 8.58
CA TYR A 147 9.27 -12.78 7.28
C TYR A 147 8.57 -11.87 6.25
N SER A 148 7.72 -10.95 6.70
CA SER A 148 6.93 -10.09 5.82
C SER A 148 7.74 -9.00 5.10
N THR A 149 9.00 -8.76 5.47
CA THR A 149 9.86 -7.75 4.83
C THR A 149 11.28 -8.28 4.71
N ASN A 150 11.40 -9.52 4.26
CA ASN A 150 12.70 -10.09 3.96
C ASN A 150 13.20 -9.55 2.61
N ILE A 151 14.51 -9.34 2.47
CA ILE A 151 15.13 -8.91 1.21
C ILE A 151 14.78 -9.85 0.05
N ARG A 152 14.55 -11.14 0.34
CA ARG A 152 14.09 -12.13 -0.65
C ARG A 152 12.72 -11.77 -1.22
N THR A 153 11.73 -11.54 -0.35
CA THR A 153 10.39 -11.11 -0.78
C THR A 153 10.45 -9.80 -1.54
N PHE A 154 11.30 -8.85 -1.10
CA PHE A 154 11.50 -7.59 -1.81
C PHE A 154 12.06 -7.80 -3.23
N LEU A 155 13.05 -8.68 -3.39
CA LEU A 155 13.60 -9.03 -4.71
C LEU A 155 12.59 -9.76 -5.59
N GLU A 156 11.79 -10.67 -5.04
CA GLU A 156 10.71 -11.34 -5.78
C GLU A 156 9.71 -10.31 -6.33
N TRP A 157 9.24 -9.39 -5.48
CA TRP A 157 8.35 -8.30 -5.89
C TRP A 157 9.02 -7.39 -6.93
N MET A 158 10.31 -7.09 -6.79
CA MET A 158 11.07 -6.30 -7.76
C MET A 158 11.11 -6.98 -9.14
N TRP A 159 11.39 -8.29 -9.19
CA TRP A 159 11.40 -9.05 -10.45
C TRP A 159 10.03 -9.10 -11.11
N VAL A 160 8.96 -9.32 -10.34
CA VAL A 160 7.58 -9.27 -10.85
C VAL A 160 7.26 -7.89 -11.42
N SER A 161 7.66 -6.82 -10.73
CA SER A 161 7.50 -5.43 -11.20
C SER A 161 8.23 -5.19 -12.52
N PHE A 162 9.44 -5.75 -12.65
CA PHE A 162 10.26 -5.60 -13.84
C PHE A 162 9.64 -6.28 -15.05
N PHE A 163 9.25 -7.54 -14.86
CA PHE A 163 8.55 -8.31 -15.88
C PHE A 163 7.27 -7.61 -16.33
N GLN A 164 6.45 -7.16 -15.39
CA GLN A 164 5.19 -6.49 -15.70
C GLN A 164 5.39 -5.16 -16.43
N GLY A 165 6.31 -4.31 -15.98
CA GLY A 165 6.66 -3.06 -16.66
C GLY A 165 7.11 -3.29 -18.10
N GLY A 166 7.94 -4.31 -18.32
CA GLY A 166 8.39 -4.71 -19.65
C GLY A 166 7.26 -5.22 -20.54
N VAL A 167 6.38 -6.08 -20.04
CA VAL A 167 5.22 -6.60 -20.78
C VAL A 167 4.27 -5.47 -21.18
N MET A 168 3.97 -4.53 -20.26
CA MET A 168 3.12 -3.37 -20.57
C MET A 168 3.70 -2.56 -21.73
N MET A 169 5.00 -2.30 -21.72
CA MET A 169 5.65 -1.54 -22.79
C MET A 169 5.68 -2.31 -24.11
N LEU A 170 5.99 -3.61 -24.08
CA LEU A 170 6.02 -4.45 -25.28
C LEU A 170 4.63 -4.52 -25.93
N MET A 171 3.59 -4.72 -25.13
CA MET A 171 2.21 -4.69 -25.61
C MET A 171 1.83 -3.35 -26.23
N ALA A 172 2.23 -2.23 -25.61
CA ALA A 172 1.96 -0.90 -26.14
C ALA A 172 2.67 -0.65 -27.50
N LEU A 173 3.90 -1.15 -27.67
CA LEU A 173 4.65 -1.06 -28.93
C LEU A 173 4.06 -1.91 -30.04
N LEU A 174 3.57 -3.12 -29.74
CA LEU A 174 2.94 -4.00 -30.72
C LEU A 174 1.60 -3.45 -31.22
N LEU A 175 0.80 -2.89 -30.31
CA LEU A 175 -0.55 -2.42 -30.60
C LEU A 175 -0.55 -1.16 -31.46
N PHE A 176 0.43 -0.25 -31.29
CA PHE A 176 0.51 1.02 -32.01
C PHE A 176 1.86 1.20 -32.69
N LYS A 177 2.11 0.39 -33.72
CA LYS A 177 3.30 0.47 -34.58
C LYS A 177 3.41 1.79 -35.36
N SER A 178 2.28 2.48 -35.60
CA SER A 178 2.20 3.67 -36.47
C SER A 178 2.14 5.02 -35.75
N GLU A 179 1.70 5.08 -34.49
CA GLU A 179 1.47 6.34 -33.75
C GLU A 179 2.18 6.30 -32.38
N LYS A 180 3.48 6.63 -32.36
CA LYS A 180 4.32 6.54 -31.15
C LYS A 180 3.82 7.44 -29.99
N PHE A 181 3.07 8.49 -30.30
CA PHE A 181 2.49 9.41 -29.30
C PHE A 181 1.32 8.76 -28.52
N GLN A 182 0.68 7.72 -29.05
CA GLN A 182 -0.47 7.05 -28.42
C GLN A 182 -0.09 5.95 -27.42
N ILE A 183 1.17 5.48 -27.47
CA ILE A 183 1.73 4.44 -26.57
C ILE A 183 1.54 4.79 -25.09
N VAL A 184 1.69 6.08 -24.79
CA VAL A 184 1.59 6.67 -23.47
C VAL A 184 0.20 6.51 -22.85
N THR A 185 -0.84 6.83 -23.62
CA THR A 185 -2.22 6.77 -23.18
C THR A 185 -2.58 5.34 -22.81
N ILE A 186 -2.12 4.35 -23.58
CA ILE A 186 -2.41 2.94 -23.36
C ILE A 186 -1.63 2.38 -22.18
N ALA A 187 -0.35 2.75 -22.04
CA ALA A 187 0.42 2.41 -20.85
C ALA A 187 -0.30 2.90 -19.59
N TYR A 188 -0.87 4.11 -19.64
CA TYR A 188 -1.66 4.66 -18.55
C TYR A 188 -3.01 3.95 -18.33
N MET A 189 -3.75 3.61 -19.40
CA MET A 189 -5.00 2.83 -19.32
C MET A 189 -4.77 1.41 -18.78
N SER A 190 -3.62 0.81 -19.07
CA SER A 190 -3.28 -0.56 -18.64
C SER A 190 -2.81 -0.64 -17.19
N LEU A 191 -2.32 0.45 -16.59
CA LEU A 191 -1.91 0.48 -15.19
C LEU A 191 -3.04 0.16 -14.19
N PRO A 192 -4.24 0.77 -14.25
CA PRO A 192 -5.33 0.41 -13.35
C PRO A 192 -5.86 -1.01 -13.62
N ILE A 193 -5.82 -1.49 -14.86
CA ILE A 193 -6.21 -2.86 -15.23
C ILE A 193 -5.21 -3.88 -14.67
N THR A 194 -3.91 -3.61 -14.78
CA THR A 194 -2.87 -4.49 -14.23
C THR A 194 -2.92 -4.50 -12.71
N GLU A 195 -3.17 -3.35 -12.07
CA GLU A 195 -3.41 -3.28 -10.62
C GLU A 195 -4.60 -4.15 -10.19
N LEU A 196 -5.71 -4.12 -10.94
CA LEU A 196 -6.86 -5.02 -10.71
C LEU A 196 -6.48 -6.51 -10.87
N ILE A 197 -5.63 -6.85 -11.84
CA ILE A 197 -5.19 -8.24 -12.06
C ILE A 197 -4.26 -8.70 -10.93
N ILE A 198 -3.31 -7.87 -10.50
CA ILE A 198 -2.38 -8.21 -9.42
C ILE A 198 -3.12 -8.33 -8.10
N VAL A 199 -4.04 -7.40 -7.82
CA VAL A 199 -4.87 -7.50 -6.64
C VAL A 199 -5.80 -8.71 -6.77
N GLY A 200 -6.39 -8.99 -7.93
CA GLY A 200 -7.19 -10.20 -8.14
C GLY A 200 -6.41 -11.51 -8.03
N ALA A 201 -5.11 -11.51 -8.36
CA ALA A 201 -4.22 -12.67 -8.24
C ALA A 201 -3.67 -12.86 -6.82
N THR A 202 -3.41 -11.77 -6.10
CA THR A 202 -2.91 -11.79 -4.71
C THR A 202 -4.03 -11.90 -3.68
N ALA A 203 -5.19 -11.31 -3.97
CA ALA A 203 -6.46 -11.66 -3.34
C ALA A 203 -6.75 -13.08 -3.78
N HIS A 204 -6.35 -14.06 -2.97
CA HIS A 204 -6.94 -15.38 -3.02
C HIS A 204 -8.45 -15.21 -2.81
N LEU A 205 -9.18 -15.01 -3.92
CA LEU A 205 -10.62 -14.72 -3.95
C LEU A 205 -11.43 -15.78 -3.20
N ARG A 206 -10.88 -16.99 -3.00
CA ARG A 206 -11.48 -18.03 -2.14
C ARG A 206 -11.39 -17.75 -0.64
N ILE A 207 -10.30 -17.16 -0.15
CA ILE A 207 -10.05 -16.97 1.29
C ILE A 207 -10.80 -15.73 1.81
N ILE A 208 -10.76 -14.63 1.05
CA ILE A 208 -11.46 -13.37 1.42
C ILE A 208 -12.99 -13.54 1.35
N TRP A 209 -13.49 -14.35 0.40
CA TRP A 209 -14.92 -14.53 0.19
C TRP A 209 -15.62 -15.33 1.29
N GLN A 210 -14.92 -16.26 1.96
CA GLN A 210 -15.55 -17.07 3.01
C GLN A 210 -15.64 -16.38 4.37
N GLU A 211 -14.73 -15.47 4.74
CA GLU A 211 -14.67 -14.96 6.12
C GLU A 211 -15.08 -13.49 6.31
N ARG A 212 -15.11 -12.61 5.28
CA ARG A 212 -15.36 -11.17 5.54
C ARG A 212 -16.03 -10.36 4.42
N ARG A 213 -17.31 -10.65 4.16
CA ARG A 213 -18.14 -10.06 3.10
C ARG A 213 -18.16 -8.51 3.05
N ALA A 214 -18.26 -7.83 4.20
CA ALA A 214 -18.37 -6.36 4.24
C ALA A 214 -17.09 -5.62 3.79
N ARG A 215 -15.91 -6.18 4.05
CA ARG A 215 -14.63 -5.54 3.74
C ARG A 215 -14.20 -5.78 2.31
N PHE A 216 -14.55 -6.95 1.77
CA PHE A 216 -14.53 -7.18 0.33
C PHE A 216 -15.40 -6.16 -0.41
N PHE A 217 -16.60 -5.85 0.09
CA PHE A 217 -17.44 -4.81 -0.51
C PHE A 217 -16.78 -3.43 -0.46
N LEU A 218 -16.16 -3.02 0.66
CA LEU A 218 -15.40 -1.76 0.72
C LEU A 218 -14.25 -1.72 -0.29
N PHE A 219 -13.53 -2.83 -0.45
CA PHE A 219 -12.46 -2.96 -1.43
C PHE A 219 -12.99 -2.84 -2.87
N VAL A 220 -14.04 -3.59 -3.22
CA VAL A 220 -14.69 -3.51 -4.54
C VAL A 220 -15.24 -2.11 -4.79
N CYS A 221 -15.85 -1.47 -3.79
CA CYS A 221 -16.31 -0.09 -3.90
C CYS A 221 -15.15 0.88 -4.17
N SER A 222 -13.99 0.70 -3.54
CA SER A 222 -12.80 1.54 -3.81
C SER A 222 -12.28 1.37 -5.24
N GLU A 223 -12.35 0.16 -5.79
CA GLU A 223 -11.95 -0.13 -7.17
C GLU A 223 -12.95 0.42 -8.19
N VAL A 224 -14.25 0.25 -7.93
CA VAL A 224 -15.31 0.84 -8.76
C VAL A 224 -15.21 2.36 -8.73
N MET A 225 -15.01 2.97 -7.56
CA MET A 225 -14.80 4.42 -7.41
C MET A 225 -13.59 4.89 -8.22
N LYS A 226 -12.47 4.15 -8.20
CA LYS A 226 -11.27 4.45 -9.00
C LYS A 226 -11.59 4.44 -10.49
N LEU A 227 -12.24 3.39 -10.99
CA LEU A 227 -12.65 3.28 -12.40
C LEU A 227 -13.63 4.38 -12.82
N LEU A 228 -14.60 4.70 -11.97
CA LEU A 228 -15.63 5.69 -12.24
C LEU A 228 -15.03 7.10 -12.28
N MET A 229 -14.14 7.42 -11.33
CA MET A 229 -13.42 8.68 -11.33
C MET A 229 -12.44 8.79 -12.51
N TYR A 230 -11.84 7.67 -12.94
CA TYR A 230 -11.01 7.62 -14.15
C TYR A 230 -11.83 7.91 -15.42
N PHE A 231 -13.01 7.29 -15.51
CA PHE A 231 -13.96 7.53 -16.59
C PHE A 231 -14.46 8.99 -16.61
N LEU A 232 -14.77 9.56 -15.44
CA LEU A 232 -15.12 10.98 -15.30
C LEU A 232 -13.98 11.91 -15.72
N ALA A 233 -12.72 11.58 -15.35
CA ALA A 233 -11.55 12.33 -15.80
C ALA A 233 -11.40 12.25 -17.32
N ALA A 234 -11.64 11.08 -17.93
CA ALA A 234 -11.62 10.93 -19.39
C ALA A 234 -12.71 11.75 -20.09
N LEU A 235 -13.89 11.90 -19.48
CA LEU A 235 -14.97 12.75 -20.00
C LEU A 235 -14.66 14.26 -19.86
N MET A 236 -14.06 14.66 -18.75
CA MET A 236 -13.78 16.08 -18.45
C MET A 236 -12.54 16.61 -19.18
N LEU A 237 -11.49 15.80 -19.34
CA LEU A 237 -10.25 16.14 -20.04
C LEU A 237 -10.30 15.78 -21.54
N SER A 238 -11.42 16.07 -22.17
CA SER A 238 -11.71 15.66 -23.54
C SER A 238 -10.83 16.28 -24.62
N ASP A 239 -10.07 17.32 -24.27
CA ASP A 239 -9.11 17.99 -25.15
C ASP A 239 -7.73 17.30 -25.16
N THR A 240 -7.51 16.34 -24.24
CA THR A 240 -6.21 15.65 -24.06
C THR A 240 -6.29 14.14 -24.26
N LEU A 241 -7.48 13.55 -24.04
CA LEU A 241 -7.75 12.13 -24.28
C LEU A 241 -8.55 11.99 -25.58
N TYR A 242 -7.96 11.32 -26.58
CA TYR A 242 -8.59 11.06 -27.87
C TYR A 242 -9.94 10.33 -27.67
N ARG A 243 -11.05 11.05 -27.90
CA ARG A 243 -12.42 10.49 -27.83
C ARG A 243 -12.61 9.30 -28.78
N ASP A 244 -11.91 9.30 -29.92
CA ASP A 244 -11.98 8.21 -30.91
C ASP A 244 -11.43 6.88 -30.39
N PHE A 245 -10.51 6.89 -29.41
CA PHE A 245 -10.01 5.66 -28.79
C PHE A 245 -11.06 4.98 -27.90
N PHE A 246 -11.89 5.76 -27.18
CA PHE A 246 -12.94 5.23 -26.32
C PHE A 246 -14.17 4.72 -27.09
N PHE A 247 -14.47 5.32 -28.25
CA PHE A 247 -15.69 5.03 -29.01
C PHE A 247 -15.46 4.23 -30.31
N SER A 248 -14.22 3.96 -30.73
CA SER A 248 -13.99 3.11 -31.90
C SER A 248 -14.13 1.63 -31.57
N TRP A 249 -15.04 0.96 -32.28
CA TRP A 249 -15.33 -0.48 -32.21
C TRP A 249 -14.21 -1.39 -32.74
N ARG A 250 -12.99 -0.88 -32.92
CA ARG A 250 -11.86 -1.66 -33.47
C ARG A 250 -11.00 -2.35 -32.40
N CYS A 251 -11.28 -2.15 -31.11
CA CYS A 251 -10.47 -2.70 -30.01
C CYS A 251 -11.27 -3.37 -28.88
N TRP A 252 -12.59 -3.49 -29.00
CA TRP A 252 -13.38 -4.39 -28.15
C TRP A 252 -13.57 -5.74 -28.83
#